data_AF-A0A7S2G6E8-F1
#
_entry.id   AF-A0A7S2G6E8-F1
#
_cell.length_a   1.000
_cell.length_b   1.000
_cell.length_c   1.000
_cell.angle_alpha   90.00
_cell.angle_beta   90.00
_cell.angle_gamma   90.00
#
_symmetry.space_group_name_H-M   'P 1'
#
loop_
_entity.id
_entity.type
_entity.pdbx_description
1 polymer ?
#
loop_
_entity_poly.entity_id
_entity_poly.type
_entity_poly.pdbx_seq_one_letter_code
_entity_poly.pdbx_strand_id
1 'polypeptide(L)'
;FLMRNDYCQTFIDSGLRPQNFIRDLDYANRYSEYPKIERLVKLKSEILAKRATPGMSLKCDLKDFDLQSLGTKFDVILLDPPWEEYRSRVVGMYVPNEDLSTWTMDELRQLKIGEIADTQSF
;
A
#
# COMPACT_ATOMS: atom_id res chain seq x y z
N PHE A 1 7.90 -9.03 -42.57
CA PHE A 1 6.83 -8.60 -41.65
C PHE A 1 7.43 -8.40 -40.28
N LEU A 2 7.48 -7.15 -39.80
CA LEU A 2 8.05 -6.83 -38.49
C LEU A 2 7.01 -7.27 -37.44
N MET A 3 7.26 -8.38 -36.75
CA MET A 3 6.40 -8.84 -35.66
C MET A 3 6.55 -7.85 -34.50
N ARG A 4 5.50 -7.06 -34.23
CA ARG A 4 5.51 -6.03 -33.18
C ARG A 4 4.78 -6.63 -31.97
N ASN A 5 5.50 -6.84 -30.87
CA ASN A 5 4.92 -7.30 -29.61
C ASN A 5 4.19 -6.12 -28.92
N ASP A 6 3.05 -5.74 -29.50
CA ASP A 6 2.18 -4.72 -28.96
C ASP A 6 1.17 -5.36 -27.99
N TYR A 7 1.48 -5.30 -26.70
CA TYR A 7 0.61 -5.85 -25.65
C TYR A 7 -0.66 -5.02 -25.45
N CYS A 8 -0.71 -3.76 -25.88
CA CYS A 8 -1.94 -2.98 -25.89
C CYS A 8 -2.90 -3.54 -26.95
N GLN A 9 -2.40 -3.86 -28.14
CA GLN A 9 -3.18 -4.53 -29.17
C GLN A 9 -3.62 -5.93 -28.70
N THR A 10 -2.73 -6.67 -28.05
CA THR A 10 -3.05 -7.99 -27.47
C THR A 10 -4.17 -7.91 -26.44
N PHE A 11 -4.21 -6.86 -25.62
CA PHE A 11 -5.30 -6.62 -24.66
C PHE A 11 -6.64 -6.37 -25.36
N ILE A 12 -6.64 -5.57 -26.44
CA ILE A 12 -7.86 -5.34 -27.25
C ILE A 12 -8.34 -6.68 -27.85
N ASP A 13 -7.43 -7.50 -28.36
CA ASP A 13 -7.76 -8.72 -29.10
C ASP A 13 -8.15 -9.90 -28.18
N SER A 14 -7.59 -10.00 -26.97
CA SER A 14 -7.70 -11.19 -26.10
C SER A 14 -8.18 -10.91 -24.67
N GLY A 15 -8.26 -9.65 -24.26
CA GLY A 15 -8.53 -9.24 -22.88
C GLY A 15 -7.38 -9.50 -21.90
N LEU A 16 -6.26 -10.10 -22.34
CA LEU A 16 -5.07 -10.28 -21.52
C LEU A 16 -4.41 -8.93 -21.26
N ARG A 17 -4.39 -8.52 -19.99
CA ARG A 17 -3.82 -7.22 -19.61
C ARG A 17 -2.31 -7.21 -19.86
N PRO A 18 -1.70 -6.10 -20.28
CA PRO A 18 -0.27 -6.04 -20.57
C PRO A 18 0.62 -6.51 -19.40
N GLN A 19 0.23 -6.23 -18.16
CA GLN A 19 0.96 -6.68 -16.97
C GLN A 19 1.00 -8.19 -16.77
N ASN A 20 0.09 -8.95 -17.41
CA ASN A 20 0.08 -10.42 -17.33
C ASN A 20 1.34 -11.03 -17.96
N PHE A 21 2.01 -10.28 -18.85
CA PHE A 21 3.21 -10.73 -19.56
C PHE A 21 4.51 -10.35 -18.83
N ILE A 22 4.43 -9.67 -17.69
CA ILE A 22 5.60 -9.38 -16.84
C ILE A 22 6.04 -10.68 -16.17
N ARG A 23 7.31 -11.03 -16.34
CA ARG A 23 7.93 -12.22 -15.74
C ARG A 23 8.56 -11.89 -14.38
N ASP A 24 8.90 -12.94 -13.62
CA ASP A 24 9.66 -12.84 -12.37
C ASP A 24 8.99 -11.91 -11.32
N LEU A 25 7.66 -11.99 -11.26
CA LEU A 25 6.85 -11.23 -10.31
C LEU A 25 6.87 -11.81 -8.89
N ASP A 26 7.24 -13.08 -8.74
CA ASP A 26 7.26 -13.74 -7.45
C ASP A 26 8.28 -13.10 -6.51
N TYR A 27 7.77 -12.42 -5.47
CA TYR A 27 8.61 -11.68 -4.52
C TYR A 27 9.64 -12.57 -3.83
N ALA A 28 9.31 -13.84 -3.58
CA ALA A 28 10.20 -14.77 -2.91
C ALA A 28 11.41 -15.14 -3.80
N ASN A 29 11.18 -15.29 -5.10
CA ASN A 29 12.17 -15.83 -6.04
C ASN A 29 12.70 -14.82 -7.06
N ARG A 30 12.23 -13.56 -7.04
CA ARG A 30 12.61 -12.51 -8.01
C ARG A 30 14.12 -12.26 -8.10
N TYR A 31 14.86 -12.52 -7.02
CA TYR A 31 16.32 -12.34 -6.98
C TYR A 31 17.12 -13.64 -6.96
N SER A 32 16.49 -14.79 -7.25
CA SER A 32 17.13 -16.11 -7.26
C SER A 32 18.35 -16.19 -8.20
N GLU A 33 18.32 -15.46 -9.31
CA GLU A 33 19.45 -15.35 -10.25
C GLU A 33 20.55 -14.37 -9.80
N TYR A 34 20.30 -13.60 -8.73
CA TYR A 34 21.17 -12.52 -8.25
C TYR A 34 21.54 -12.71 -6.76
N PRO A 35 22.46 -13.64 -6.44
CA PRO A 35 22.76 -14.04 -5.06
C PRO A 35 23.17 -12.89 -4.12
N LYS A 36 23.81 -11.84 -4.65
CA LYS A 36 24.19 -10.65 -3.87
C LYS A 36 22.97 -9.81 -3.46
N ILE A 37 22.00 -9.65 -4.36
CA ILE A 37 20.78 -8.87 -4.12
C ILE A 37 19.87 -9.65 -3.17
N GLU A 38 19.70 -10.95 -3.42
CA GLU A 38 18.95 -11.84 -2.53
C GLU A 38 19.51 -11.80 -1.10
N ARG A 39 20.83 -11.92 -0.96
CA ARG A 39 21.51 -11.83 0.35
C ARG A 39 21.28 -10.47 1.02
N LEU A 40 21.34 -9.36 0.27
CA LEU A 40 21.08 -8.03 0.80
C LEU A 40 19.66 -7.90 1.36
N VAL A 41 18.67 -8.33 0.60
CA VAL A 41 17.25 -8.30 1.02
C VAL A 41 17.05 -9.17 2.25
N LYS A 42 17.62 -10.39 2.26
CA LYS A 42 17.55 -11.30 3.41
C LYS A 42 18.14 -10.67 4.69
N LEU A 43 19.35 -10.11 4.61
CA LEU A 43 20.00 -9.47 5.76
C LEU A 43 19.21 -8.25 6.24
N LYS A 44 18.64 -7.45 5.32
CA LYS A 44 17.75 -6.34 5.68
C LYS A 44 16.52 -6.83 6.44
N SER A 45 15.84 -7.86 5.94
CA SER A 45 14.66 -8.46 6.60
C SER A 45 14.99 -9.03 7.97
N GLU A 46 16.15 -9.67 8.15
CA GLU A 46 16.60 -10.18 9.46
C GLU A 46 16.81 -9.06 10.48
N ILE A 47 17.39 -7.92 10.06
CA ILE A 47 17.56 -6.75 10.93
C ILE A 47 16.21 -6.15 11.30
N LEU A 48 15.30 -6.03 10.32
CA LEU A 48 13.94 -5.52 10.55
C LEU A 48 13.20 -6.41 11.54
N ALA A 49 13.20 -7.73 11.36
CA ALA A 49 12.53 -8.67 12.26
C ALA A 49 13.08 -8.60 13.70
N LYS A 50 14.39 -8.41 13.87
CA LYS A 50 15.03 -8.26 15.20
C LYS A 50 14.69 -6.95 15.90
N ARG A 51 14.38 -5.89 15.15
CA ARG A 51 14.11 -4.54 15.68
C ARG A 51 12.63 -4.18 15.68
N ALA A 52 11.78 -5.01 15.08
CA ALA A 52 10.35 -4.78 15.00
C ALA A 52 9.73 -4.74 16.40
N THR A 53 8.92 -3.72 16.65
CA THR A 53 8.05 -3.67 17.81
C THR A 53 6.92 -4.70 17.68
N PRO A 54 6.33 -5.17 18.80
CA PRO A 54 5.13 -6.00 18.75
C PRO A 54 4.01 -5.30 17.97
N GLY A 55 3.14 -6.08 17.31
CA GLY A 55 2.01 -5.53 16.58
C GLY A 55 1.06 -4.78 17.51
N MET A 56 0.80 -3.51 17.21
CA MET A 56 -0.12 -2.64 17.96
C MET A 56 -1.24 -2.18 17.01
N SER A 57 -2.47 -2.10 17.52
CA SER A 57 -3.62 -1.59 16.77
C SER A 57 -4.55 -0.83 17.69
N LEU A 58 -5.21 0.19 17.16
CA LEU A 58 -6.19 1.00 17.87
C LEU A 58 -7.42 1.17 16.97
N LYS A 59 -8.57 0.68 17.41
CA LYS A 59 -9.85 0.96 16.76
C LYS A 59 -10.33 2.35 17.19
N CYS A 60 -10.41 3.29 16.25
CA CYS A 60 -10.89 4.65 16.48
C CYS A 60 -11.55 5.22 15.22
N ASP A 61 -12.37 6.26 15.39
CA ASP A 61 -12.84 7.08 14.27
C ASP A 61 -11.86 8.23 14.05
N LEU A 62 -11.11 8.18 12.95
CA LEU A 62 -10.07 9.16 12.64
C LEU A 62 -10.61 10.57 12.34
N LYS A 63 -11.93 10.74 12.10
CA LYS A 63 -12.52 12.08 11.91
C LYS A 63 -12.59 12.88 13.21
N ASP A 64 -12.81 12.18 14.33
CA ASP A 64 -12.96 12.79 15.66
C ASP A 64 -11.77 12.50 16.59
N PHE A 65 -10.84 11.63 16.17
CA PHE A 65 -9.71 11.21 16.99
C PHE A 65 -8.58 12.24 16.99
N ASP A 66 -8.13 12.61 18.20
CA ASP A 66 -6.92 13.42 18.37
C ASP A 66 -5.67 12.56 18.15
N LEU A 67 -5.06 12.71 16.97
CA LEU A 67 -3.83 12.02 16.60
C LEU A 67 -2.66 12.30 17.57
N GLN A 68 -2.61 13.47 18.20
CA GLN A 68 -1.53 13.80 19.15
C GLN A 68 -1.60 12.96 20.42
N SER A 69 -2.76 12.39 20.74
CA SER A 69 -2.94 11.50 21.89
C SER A 69 -2.10 10.22 21.82
N LEU A 70 -1.57 9.87 20.64
CA LEU A 70 -0.61 8.78 20.45
C LEU A 70 0.72 9.02 21.18
N GLY A 71 1.03 10.26 21.54
CA GLY A 71 2.15 10.61 22.42
C GLY A 71 3.55 10.40 21.81
N THR A 72 3.64 10.16 20.50
CA THR A 72 4.89 9.98 19.77
C THR A 72 4.82 10.60 18.39
N LYS A 73 6.00 10.80 17.79
CA LYS A 73 6.14 11.10 16.36
C LYS A 73 6.41 9.83 15.56
N PHE A 74 6.15 9.88 14.26
CA PHE A 74 6.35 8.78 13.33
C PHE A 74 7.34 9.16 12.23
N ASP A 75 8.29 8.25 11.97
CA ASP A 75 9.25 8.38 10.86
C ASP A 75 8.60 8.09 9.50
N VAL A 76 7.61 7.19 9.47
CA VAL A 76 6.91 6.78 8.24
C VAL A 76 5.42 6.65 8.53
N ILE A 77 4.58 7.32 7.72
CA ILE A 77 3.12 7.27 7.87
C ILE A 77 2.50 6.75 6.56
N LEU A 78 1.87 5.56 6.64
CA LEU A 78 1.09 5.00 5.54
C LEU A 78 -0.37 5.45 5.67
N LEU A 79 -0.88 6.14 4.65
CA LEU A 79 -2.29 6.54 4.57
C LEU A 79 -2.98 5.76 3.45
N ASP A 80 -4.04 5.02 3.79
CA ASP A 80 -4.93 4.34 2.85
C ASP A 80 -6.39 4.59 3.27
N PRO A 81 -6.93 5.80 3.03
CA PRO A 81 -8.29 6.13 3.42
C PRO A 81 -9.32 5.42 2.51
N PRO A 82 -10.60 5.35 2.92
CA PRO A 82 -11.65 4.73 2.09
C PRO A 82 -11.99 5.64 0.90
N TRP A 83 -11.25 5.47 -0.21
CA TRP A 83 -11.45 6.24 -1.43
C TRP A 83 -12.78 5.92 -2.10
N GLU A 84 -13.41 6.93 -2.70
CA GLU A 84 -14.64 6.74 -3.48
C GLU A 84 -14.49 5.73 -4.62
N GLU A 85 -13.30 5.71 -5.23
CA GLU A 85 -12.96 4.76 -6.28
C GLU A 85 -13.11 3.30 -5.80
N TYR A 86 -12.69 2.98 -4.58
CA TYR A 86 -12.80 1.63 -4.02
C TYR A 86 -14.26 1.17 -3.96
N ARG A 87 -15.14 2.06 -3.51
CA ARG A 87 -16.58 1.80 -3.47
C ARG A 87 -17.18 1.68 -4.88
N SER A 88 -16.79 2.56 -5.80
CA SER A 88 -17.34 2.57 -7.16
C SER A 88 -16.95 1.33 -7.98
N ARG A 89 -15.75 0.79 -7.75
CA ARG A 89 -15.21 -0.36 -8.50
C ARG A 89 -15.68 -1.71 -7.97
N VAL A 90 -16.16 -1.77 -6.73
CA VAL A 90 -16.63 -3.01 -6.09
C VAL A 90 -18.09 -2.84 -5.64
N VAL A 91 -18.98 -2.68 -6.63
CA VAL A 91 -20.41 -2.49 -6.40
C VAL A 91 -20.99 -3.67 -5.62
N GLY A 92 -21.61 -3.39 -4.48
CA GLY A 92 -22.29 -4.40 -3.65
C GLY A 92 -21.40 -5.11 -2.62
N MET A 93 -20.14 -4.69 -2.45
CA MET A 93 -19.31 -5.20 -1.35
C MET A 93 -19.88 -4.73 -0.01
N TYR A 94 -20.30 -5.68 0.81
CA TYR A 94 -20.71 -5.45 2.19
C TYR A 94 -19.74 -6.18 3.11
N VAL A 95 -19.07 -5.43 3.99
CA VAL A 95 -18.25 -6.01 5.06
C VAL A 95 -19.00 -5.78 6.38
N PRO A 96 -19.40 -6.85 7.08
CA PRO A 96 -20.09 -6.71 8.36
C PRO A 96 -19.23 -5.94 9.37
N ASN A 97 -19.83 -4.98 10.08
CA ASN A 97 -19.21 -4.18 11.14
C ASN A 97 -18.09 -3.21 10.71
N GLU A 98 -18.01 -2.86 9.43
CA GLU A 98 -17.12 -1.80 8.93
C GLU A 98 -17.93 -0.66 8.29
N ASP A 99 -17.56 0.58 8.62
CA ASP A 99 -18.04 1.75 7.89
C ASP A 99 -17.20 1.93 6.63
N LEU A 100 -17.81 1.67 5.48
CA LEU A 100 -17.21 1.85 4.16
C LEU A 100 -17.58 3.23 3.57
N SER A 101 -17.96 4.19 4.42
CA SER A 101 -18.20 5.56 4.00
C SER A 101 -16.93 6.15 3.40
N THR A 102 -17.10 6.78 2.25
CA THR A 102 -15.98 7.30 1.47
C THR A 102 -15.56 8.64 2.04
N TRP A 103 -14.26 8.91 2.03
CA TRP A 103 -13.74 10.18 2.52
C TRP A 103 -13.53 11.17 1.38
N THR A 104 -13.96 12.40 1.60
CA THR A 104 -13.69 13.53 0.72
C THR A 104 -12.27 14.05 0.93
N MET A 105 -11.75 14.79 -0.06
CA MET A 105 -10.45 15.44 0.07
C MET A 105 -10.42 16.48 1.20
N ASP A 106 -11.54 17.11 1.52
CA ASP A 106 -11.62 18.10 2.59
C ASP A 106 -11.52 17.42 3.97
N GLU A 107 -12.18 16.29 4.17
CA GLU A 107 -12.04 15.46 5.38
C GLU A 107 -10.59 14.96 5.54
N LEU A 108 -9.96 14.52 4.45
CA LEU A 108 -8.56 14.09 4.48
C LEU A 108 -7.59 15.22 4.87
N ARG A 109 -7.83 16.45 4.42
CA ARG A 109 -7.01 17.61 4.80
C ARG A 109 -7.18 18.01 6.27
N GLN A 110 -8.30 17.64 6.90
CA GLN A 110 -8.51 17.89 8.32
C GLN A 110 -7.68 16.97 9.22
N LEU A 111 -7.19 15.83 8.68
CA LEU A 111 -6.22 15.01 9.37
C LEU A 111 -4.93 15.82 9.56
N LYS A 112 -4.60 16.12 10.81
CA LYS A 112 -3.41 16.88 11.18
C LYS A 112 -2.15 16.00 11.20
N ILE A 113 -1.87 15.33 10.08
CA ILE A 113 -0.75 14.38 9.95
C ILE A 113 0.60 15.02 10.28
N GLY A 114 0.79 16.30 9.92
CA GLY A 114 2.01 17.05 10.27
C GLY A 114 2.24 17.20 11.78
N GLU A 115 1.20 17.08 12.61
CA GLU A 115 1.32 17.12 14.07
C GLU A 115 1.80 15.81 14.68
N ILE A 116 1.86 14.72 13.90
CA ILE A 116 2.41 13.42 14.33
C ILE A 116 3.62 12.97 13.51
N ALA A 117 3.91 13.64 12.40
CA ALA A 117 5.11 13.39 11.61
C ALA A 117 6.37 13.92 12.33
N ASP A 118 7.47 13.19 12.27
CA ASP A 118 8.78 13.68 12.74
C ASP A 118 9.39 14.68 11.74
N THR A 119 10.45 15.39 12.16
CA THR A 119 11.12 16.44 11.36
C THR A 119 11.70 15.89 10.05
N GLN A 120 12.15 14.63 10.05
CA GLN A 120 12.67 13.93 8.88
C GLN A 120 11.88 12.63 8.65
N SER A 121 10.64 12.77 8.19
CA SER A 121 9.71 11.66 7.97
C SER A 121 9.29 11.48 6.50
N PHE A 122 8.65 10.34 6.20
CA PHE A 122 8.09 9.98 4.89
C PHE A 122 6.60 9.66 4.95
#